data_AF-A0A5C3DWF6-F1
#
_entry.id   AF-A0A5C3DWF6-F1
#
_cell.length_a   1.000
_cell.length_b   1.000
_cell.length_c   1.000
_cell.angle_alpha   90.00
_cell.angle_beta   90.00
_cell.angle_gamma   90.00
#
_symmetry.space_group_name_H-M   'P 1'
#
loop_
_entity.id
_entity.type
_entity.pdbx_description
1 polymer ?
#
loop_
_entity_poly.entity_id
_entity_poly.type
_entity_poly.pdbx_seq_one_letter_code
_entity_poly.pdbx_strand_id
1 'polypeptide(L)'
;MKFHAALIATAFAFVRADADGVGWQTDLGPTGYSQYCAGGGSRVGTRHACFTVAGELTMEDYRQETSAFFGYLAPDMKGFVVDFRDHDKAVVDWKYWDIYVFASKKPGNCVDVIVKEPTCGCKDFKATLCSPGASHIFVTAKVP
;
A
#
# COMPACT_ATOMS: atom_id res chain seq x y z
N MET A 1 -30.16 14.07 47.83
CA MET A 1 -29.36 13.19 46.95
C MET A 1 -29.12 13.94 45.64
N LYS A 2 -27.87 14.14 45.24
CA LYS A 2 -27.49 14.92 44.05
C LYS A 2 -26.98 13.96 42.98
N PHE A 3 -27.79 13.69 41.95
CA PHE A 3 -27.38 12.88 40.81
C PHE A 3 -26.41 13.67 39.93
N HIS A 4 -25.18 13.17 39.80
CA HIS A 4 -24.21 13.68 38.83
C HIS A 4 -24.37 12.85 37.57
N ALA A 5 -25.01 13.41 36.56
CA ALA A 5 -25.01 12.84 35.21
C ALA A 5 -23.68 13.23 34.55
N ALA A 6 -22.71 12.31 34.57
CA ALA A 6 -21.51 12.45 33.77
C ALA A 6 -21.88 12.12 32.31
N LEU A 7 -22.01 13.16 31.50
CA LEU A 7 -22.15 13.04 30.04
C LEU A 7 -20.77 12.67 29.49
N ILE A 8 -20.52 11.38 29.27
CA ILE A 8 -19.37 10.92 28.50
C ILE A 8 -19.69 11.25 27.04
N ALA A 9 -19.19 12.40 26.57
CA ALA A 9 -19.17 12.73 25.16
C ALA A 9 -18.14 11.82 24.47
N THR A 10 -18.58 10.65 24.02
CA THR A 10 -17.84 9.82 23.07
C THR A 10 -17.78 10.57 21.74
N ALA A 11 -16.74 11.37 21.58
CA ALA A 11 -16.37 11.94 20.30
C ALA A 11 -15.86 10.80 19.41
N PHE A 12 -16.79 10.09 18.76
CA PHE A 12 -16.46 9.35 17.55
C PHE A 12 -16.14 10.39 16.48
N ALA A 13 -14.86 10.70 16.33
CA ALA A 13 -14.37 11.40 15.16
C ALA A 13 -14.57 10.46 13.96
N PHE A 14 -15.77 10.48 13.39
CA PHE A 14 -16.03 9.93 12.06
C PHE A 14 -15.28 10.81 11.07
N VAL A 15 -14.03 10.45 10.77
CA VAL A 15 -13.34 11.00 9.60
C VAL A 15 -14.12 10.46 8.39
N ARG A 16 -14.73 11.39 7.66
CA ARG A 16 -15.53 11.15 6.46
C ARG A 16 -14.80 10.18 5.53
N ALA A 17 -15.45 9.06 5.27
CA ALA A 17 -15.15 8.18 4.14
C ALA A 17 -15.78 8.77 2.87
N ASP A 18 -15.29 9.94 2.45
CA ASP A 18 -15.65 10.55 1.18
C ASP A 18 -14.36 10.69 0.36
N ALA A 19 -13.88 9.59 -0.19
CA ALA A 19 -12.85 9.63 -1.21
C ALA A 19 -12.96 8.42 -2.14
N ASP A 20 -13.62 8.61 -3.28
CA ASP A 20 -13.27 7.94 -4.55
C ASP A 20 -11.88 8.41 -5.03
N GLY A 21 -10.97 8.62 -4.09
CA GLY A 21 -9.68 9.25 -4.23
C GLY A 21 -8.61 8.19 -4.39
N VAL A 22 -8.04 8.18 -5.59
CA VAL A 22 -6.67 7.76 -5.88
C VAL A 22 -5.74 8.10 -4.71
N GLY A 23 -5.11 7.11 -4.09
CA GLY A 23 -4.16 7.33 -3.01
C GLY A 23 -4.04 6.21 -1.97
N TRP A 24 -3.26 6.49 -0.92
CA TRP A 24 -3.10 5.61 0.24
C TRP A 24 -4.32 5.65 1.15
N GLN A 25 -4.90 4.48 1.36
CA GLN A 25 -5.90 4.25 2.39
C GLN A 25 -5.20 3.56 3.57
N THR A 26 -5.50 4.00 4.78
CA THR A 26 -5.09 3.25 5.98
C THR A 26 -5.81 1.90 6.00
N ASP A 27 -5.16 0.86 6.55
CA ASP A 27 -5.82 -0.44 6.72
C ASP A 27 -6.97 -0.31 7.72
N LEU A 28 -8.19 -0.18 7.21
CA LEU A 28 -9.42 -0.12 8.00
C LEU A 28 -10.01 -1.50 8.29
N GLY A 29 -9.26 -2.60 8.09
CA GLY A 29 -9.71 -3.96 8.38
C GLY A 29 -10.11 -4.74 7.12
N PRO A 30 -11.41 -5.01 6.86
CA PRO A 30 -11.85 -6.03 5.88
C PRO A 30 -11.46 -5.73 4.42
N THR A 31 -10.82 -4.60 4.14
CA THR A 31 -10.43 -4.15 2.80
C THR A 31 -8.95 -3.78 2.67
N GLY A 32 -8.15 -3.82 3.75
CA GLY A 32 -6.80 -3.26 3.73
C GLY A 32 -5.67 -4.27 3.50
N TYR A 33 -4.45 -3.88 3.86
CA TYR A 33 -3.19 -4.60 3.58
C TYR A 33 -3.25 -6.09 3.89
N SER A 34 -3.81 -6.45 5.05
CA SER A 34 -3.91 -7.85 5.50
C SER A 34 -4.71 -8.74 4.54
N GLN A 35 -5.69 -8.21 3.80
CA GLN A 35 -6.49 -9.00 2.85
C GLN A 35 -5.68 -9.48 1.65
N TYR A 36 -4.67 -8.71 1.26
CA TYR A 36 -3.83 -8.99 0.10
C TYR A 36 -2.55 -9.72 0.52
N CYS A 37 -1.92 -9.30 1.62
CA CYS A 37 -0.54 -9.67 1.92
C CYS A 37 -0.37 -10.65 3.09
N ALA A 38 -1.42 -10.94 3.87
CA ALA A 38 -1.38 -11.95 4.93
C ALA A 38 -1.82 -13.33 4.43
N GLY A 39 -1.25 -14.39 5.01
CA GLY A 39 -1.65 -15.77 4.71
C GLY A 39 -3.14 -15.98 4.99
N GLY A 40 -3.90 -16.39 3.98
CA GLY A 40 -5.36 -16.61 4.08
C GLY A 40 -6.22 -15.36 3.92
N GLY A 41 -5.64 -14.21 3.55
CA GLY A 41 -6.41 -13.01 3.20
C GLY A 41 -7.36 -13.25 2.02
N SER A 42 -8.53 -12.61 2.00
CA SER A 42 -9.56 -12.88 0.97
C SER A 42 -9.17 -12.39 -0.44
N ARG A 43 -8.12 -11.57 -0.54
CA ARG A 43 -7.62 -10.96 -1.78
C ARG A 43 -6.24 -11.48 -2.20
N VAL A 44 -5.67 -12.47 -1.51
CA VAL A 44 -4.37 -13.09 -1.88
C VAL A 44 -4.34 -13.67 -3.30
N GLY A 45 -5.52 -13.98 -3.85
CA GLY A 45 -5.67 -14.49 -5.20
C GLY A 45 -5.80 -13.41 -6.28
N THR A 46 -5.85 -12.11 -5.95
CA THR A 46 -6.02 -11.04 -6.94
C THR A 46 -4.69 -10.52 -7.48
N ARG A 47 -4.75 -9.68 -8.51
CA ARG A 47 -3.58 -8.97 -9.05
C ARG A 47 -3.21 -7.81 -8.11
N HIS A 48 -2.09 -7.92 -7.41
CA HIS A 48 -1.57 -6.91 -6.47
C HIS A 48 -0.06 -7.07 -6.30
N ALA A 49 0.58 -6.08 -5.67
CA ALA A 49 1.98 -6.16 -5.23
C ALA A 49 2.09 -5.79 -3.75
N CYS A 50 2.67 -6.68 -2.95
CA CYS A 50 2.97 -6.47 -1.53
C CYS A 50 4.42 -6.04 -1.36
N PHE A 51 4.65 -5.05 -0.51
CA PHE A 51 5.95 -4.49 -0.21
C PHE A 51 6.21 -4.51 1.29
N THR A 52 7.43 -4.89 1.68
CA THR A 52 7.94 -4.79 3.04
C THR A 52 9.04 -3.74 3.06
N VAL A 53 8.99 -2.86 4.05
CA VAL A 53 9.91 -1.73 4.18
C VAL A 53 10.87 -1.98 5.35
N ALA A 54 12.17 -1.93 5.10
CA ALA A 54 13.17 -1.92 6.16
C ALA A 54 13.26 -0.50 6.75
N GLY A 55 12.32 -0.16 7.64
CA GLY A 55 12.17 1.14 8.28
C GLY A 55 10.71 1.47 8.54
N GLU A 56 10.43 2.68 9.00
CA GLU A 56 9.07 3.20 9.17
C GLU A 56 8.73 4.09 7.97
N LEU A 57 7.60 3.84 7.32
CA LEU A 57 7.04 4.75 6.34
C LEU A 57 6.34 5.91 7.04
N THR A 58 6.59 7.14 6.58
CA THR A 58 5.75 8.28 6.98
C THR A 58 4.95 8.77 5.78
N MET A 59 3.74 9.27 6.01
CA MET A 59 2.92 9.85 4.94
C MET A 59 3.59 11.07 4.29
N GLU A 60 4.50 11.74 5.00
CA GLU A 60 5.31 12.85 4.49
C GLU A 60 6.32 12.41 3.43
N ASP A 61 6.72 11.14 3.46
CA ASP A 61 7.64 10.60 2.47
C ASP A 61 6.93 10.22 1.14
N TYR A 62 5.60 10.16 1.13
CA TYR A 62 4.83 9.93 -0.10
C TYR A 62 4.68 11.22 -0.90
N ARG A 63 5.09 11.19 -2.17
CA ARG A 63 4.91 12.30 -3.10
C ARG A 63 3.63 12.04 -3.89
N GLN A 64 2.59 12.79 -3.58
CA GLN A 64 1.30 12.64 -4.23
C GLN A 64 1.41 13.13 -5.69
N GLU A 65 1.55 12.20 -6.64
CA GLU A 65 1.49 12.51 -8.06
C GLU A 65 0.53 11.58 -8.85
N THR A 66 -0.22 12.24 -9.74
CA THR A 66 -0.98 11.91 -10.96
C THR A 66 -1.44 10.48 -11.32
N SER A 67 -0.95 9.40 -10.72
CA SER A 67 -1.36 8.05 -11.09
C SER A 67 -2.50 7.54 -10.21
N ALA A 68 -3.59 7.11 -10.86
CA ALA A 68 -4.70 6.43 -10.20
C ALA A 68 -4.23 5.07 -9.68
N PHE A 69 -3.96 4.97 -8.38
CA PHE A 69 -3.78 3.69 -7.69
C PHE A 69 -4.58 3.64 -6.40
N PHE A 70 -4.92 2.42 -6.02
CA PHE A 70 -5.44 2.10 -4.69
C PHE A 70 -4.32 1.43 -3.91
N GLY A 71 -3.90 2.02 -2.80
CA GLY A 71 -2.86 1.45 -1.96
C GLY A 71 -3.34 1.32 -0.53
N TYR A 72 -2.92 0.26 0.18
CA TYR A 72 -3.18 0.11 1.61
C TYR A 72 -1.88 -0.01 2.37
N LEU A 73 -1.70 0.80 3.41
CA LEU A 73 -0.56 0.74 4.32
C LEU A 73 -0.80 -0.32 5.39
N ALA A 74 0.24 -1.07 5.76
CA ALA A 74 0.20 -1.97 6.90
C ALA A 74 0.04 -1.16 8.21
N PRO A 75 -0.65 -1.69 9.23
CA PRO A 75 -0.86 -0.98 10.50
C PRO A 75 0.41 -0.55 11.23
N ASP A 76 1.51 -1.27 11.03
CA ASP A 76 2.83 -0.98 11.61
C ASP A 76 3.68 -0.05 10.74
N MET A 77 3.15 0.42 9.61
CA MET A 77 3.84 1.26 8.63
C MET A 77 5.13 0.63 8.06
N LYS A 78 5.30 -0.70 8.20
CA LYS A 78 6.45 -1.45 7.67
C LYS A 78 6.13 -2.20 6.38
N GLY A 79 4.98 -1.94 5.79
CA GLY A 79 4.61 -2.54 4.54
C GLY A 79 3.43 -1.82 3.91
N PHE A 80 3.18 -2.15 2.66
CA PHE A 80 2.05 -1.65 1.92
C PHE A 80 1.71 -2.57 0.75
N VAL A 81 0.50 -2.44 0.24
CA VAL A 81 0.05 -3.10 -0.98
C VAL A 81 -0.36 -2.06 -2.00
N VAL A 82 -0.02 -2.32 -3.26
CA VAL A 82 -0.58 -1.62 -4.41
C VAL A 82 -1.60 -2.57 -5.05
N ASP A 83 -2.86 -2.15 -5.04
CA ASP A 83 -3.99 -2.87 -5.61
C ASP A 83 -4.25 -2.41 -7.05
N PHE A 84 -4.53 -3.39 -7.91
CA PHE A 84 -4.48 -3.28 -9.36
C PHE A 84 -5.78 -3.75 -10.03
N ARG A 85 -6.92 -3.60 -9.34
CA ARG A 85 -8.20 -4.11 -9.81
C ARG A 85 -8.62 -3.58 -11.20
N ASP A 86 -8.46 -2.29 -11.46
CA ASP A 86 -9.01 -1.64 -12.67
C ASP A 86 -8.01 -0.72 -13.42
N HIS A 87 -6.71 -0.86 -13.15
CA HIS A 87 -5.67 -0.02 -13.76
C HIS A 87 -4.66 -0.86 -14.53
N ASP A 88 -4.04 -0.28 -15.57
CA ASP A 88 -2.97 -0.93 -16.34
C ASP A 88 -1.57 -0.57 -15.81
N LYS A 89 -1.49 0.51 -15.03
CA LYS A 89 -0.26 1.05 -14.44
C LYS A 89 -0.57 1.76 -13.13
N ALA A 90 0.25 1.50 -12.11
CA ALA A 90 0.32 2.29 -10.89
C ALA A 90 1.75 2.81 -10.73
N VAL A 91 1.88 4.07 -10.31
CA VAL A 91 3.15 4.68 -9.94
C VAL A 91 3.05 5.16 -8.50
N VAL A 92 3.91 4.62 -7.66
CA VAL A 92 4.12 5.11 -6.31
C VAL A 92 5.42 5.89 -6.32
N ASP A 93 5.32 7.22 -6.26
CA ASP A 93 6.45 8.10 -6.00
C ASP A 93 6.60 8.25 -4.48
N TRP A 94 7.72 7.77 -3.98
CA TRP A 94 8.12 7.88 -2.59
C TRP A 94 9.48 8.56 -2.54
N LYS A 95 9.77 9.27 -1.45
CA LYS A 95 11.01 10.03 -1.24
C LYS A 95 12.29 9.29 -1.62
N TYR A 96 12.30 7.96 -1.45
CA TYR A 96 13.46 7.11 -1.68
C TYR A 96 13.30 6.14 -2.86
N TRP A 97 12.10 5.98 -3.43
CA TRP A 97 11.87 5.07 -4.56
C TRP A 97 10.76 5.57 -5.46
N ASP A 98 10.94 5.35 -6.76
CA ASP A 98 9.83 5.30 -7.71
C ASP A 98 9.49 3.84 -7.95
N ILE A 99 8.26 3.44 -7.63
CA ILE A 99 7.76 2.09 -7.83
C ILE A 99 6.74 2.12 -8.95
N TYR A 100 7.00 1.32 -9.97
CA TYR A 100 6.11 1.13 -11.10
C TYR A 100 5.56 -0.28 -11.05
N VAL A 101 4.24 -0.40 -11.01
CA VAL A 101 3.54 -1.68 -11.06
C VAL A 101 2.71 -1.72 -12.33
N PHE A 102 2.80 -2.82 -13.07
CA PHE A 102 2.11 -3.03 -14.34
C PHE A 102 1.39 -4.37 -14.34
N ALA A 103 0.28 -4.48 -15.07
CA ALA A 103 -0.26 -5.79 -15.41
C ALA A 103 0.78 -6.58 -16.22
N SER A 104 1.12 -7.78 -15.75
CA SER A 104 2.10 -8.61 -16.48
C SER A 104 1.46 -9.20 -17.73
N LYS A 105 2.28 -9.44 -18.76
CA LYS A 105 1.85 -10.19 -19.96
C LYS A 105 1.68 -11.69 -19.69
N LYS A 106 2.12 -12.19 -18.53
CA LYS A 106 1.94 -13.58 -18.14
C LYS A 106 0.47 -13.89 -17.82
N PRO A 107 -0.02 -15.10 -18.15
CA PRO A 107 -1.38 -15.48 -17.80
C PRO A 107 -1.56 -15.54 -16.27
N GLY A 108 -2.79 -15.23 -15.82
CA GLY A 108 -3.16 -15.23 -14.40
C GLY A 108 -3.06 -13.87 -13.72
N ASN A 109 -2.99 -13.89 -12.38
CA ASN A 109 -2.96 -12.70 -11.54
C ASN A 109 -1.52 -12.25 -11.29
N CYS A 110 -0.84 -11.86 -12.37
CA CYS A 110 0.55 -11.43 -12.34
C CYS A 110 0.71 -9.92 -12.54
N VAL A 111 1.69 -9.34 -11.86
CA VAL A 111 2.17 -7.97 -12.04
C VAL A 111 3.67 -7.95 -12.28
N ASP A 112 4.11 -7.01 -13.11
CA ASP A 112 5.52 -6.67 -13.24
C ASP A 112 5.79 -5.42 -12.38
N VAL A 113 6.83 -5.50 -11.56
CA VAL A 113 7.23 -4.42 -10.64
C VAL A 113 8.62 -3.95 -11.02
N ILE A 114 8.80 -2.63 -11.07
CA ILE A 114 10.09 -1.96 -11.22
C ILE A 114 10.25 -1.01 -10.04
N VAL A 115 11.31 -1.20 -9.25
CA VAL A 115 11.68 -0.27 -8.18
C VAL A 115 12.94 0.47 -8.62
N LYS A 116 12.87 1.80 -8.64
CA LYS A 116 14.00 2.67 -8.95
C LYS A 116 14.36 3.50 -7.74
N GLU A 117 15.64 3.58 -7.40
CA GLU A 117 16.13 4.48 -6.36
C GLU A 117 16.62 5.79 -7.02
N PRO A 118 15.88 6.90 -6.90
CA PRO A 118 16.22 8.15 -7.59
C PRO A 118 17.53 8.78 -7.08
N THR A 119 17.97 8.44 -5.87
CA THR A 119 19.07 9.15 -5.19
C THR A 119 20.47 8.61 -5.49
N CYS A 120 20.64 7.38 -5.98
CA CYS A 120 21.96 6.78 -6.18
C CYS A 120 22.30 6.40 -7.62
N GLY A 121 21.34 6.47 -8.55
CA GLY A 121 21.53 5.96 -9.92
C GLY A 121 21.80 4.45 -9.96
N CYS A 122 21.38 3.73 -8.92
CA CYS A 122 21.56 2.29 -8.80
C CYS A 122 20.75 1.54 -9.86
N LYS A 123 21.13 0.28 -10.12
CA LYS A 123 20.43 -0.58 -11.07
C LYS A 123 18.98 -0.81 -10.62
N ASP A 124 18.03 -0.55 -11.51
CA ASP A 124 16.61 -0.86 -11.31
C ASP A 124 16.42 -2.31 -10.82
N PHE A 125 15.65 -2.48 -9.74
CA PHE A 125 15.13 -3.78 -9.37
C PHE A 125 13.89 -4.08 -10.20
N LYS A 126 13.80 -5.30 -10.73
CA LYS A 126 12.67 -5.76 -11.56
C LYS A 126 12.24 -7.15 -11.13
N ALA A 127 10.94 -7.34 -10.92
CA ALA A 127 10.36 -8.62 -10.55
C ALA A 127 9.01 -8.82 -11.23
N THR A 128 8.66 -10.08 -11.49
CA THR A 128 7.27 -10.47 -11.81
C THR A 128 6.70 -11.21 -10.61
N LEU A 129 5.59 -10.72 -10.08
CA LEU A 129 4.86 -11.31 -8.97
C LEU A 129 3.57 -11.93 -9.50
N CYS A 130 3.28 -13.19 -9.17
CA CYS A 130 2.04 -13.88 -9.53
C CYS A 130 1.29 -14.39 -8.29
N SER A 131 -0.01 -14.12 -8.23
CA SER A 131 -0.91 -14.54 -7.16
C SER A 131 -1.77 -15.76 -7.56
N PRO A 132 -2.07 -16.68 -6.63
CA PRO A 132 -1.54 -16.75 -5.26
C PRO A 132 -0.09 -17.25 -5.26
N GLY A 133 0.75 -16.71 -4.38
CA GLY A 133 2.12 -17.23 -4.15
C GLY A 133 3.27 -16.23 -4.32
N ALA A 134 3.02 -15.00 -4.76
CA ALA A 134 4.08 -14.00 -4.87
C ALA A 134 4.28 -13.18 -3.59
N SER A 135 5.30 -13.64 -2.88
CA SER A 135 6.34 -12.96 -2.12
C SER A 135 6.39 -11.43 -2.17
N HIS A 136 6.47 -10.86 -0.98
CA HIS A 136 6.74 -9.46 -0.68
C HIS A 136 8.03 -8.97 -1.36
N ILE A 137 7.99 -7.77 -1.93
CA ILE A 137 9.20 -7.07 -2.35
C ILE A 137 9.75 -6.29 -1.16
N PHE A 138 11.00 -6.57 -0.79
CA PHE A 138 11.70 -5.81 0.24
C PHE A 138 12.29 -4.53 -0.35
N VAL A 139 11.90 -3.39 0.20
CA VAL A 139 12.48 -2.07 -0.09
C VAL A 139 13.09 -1.52 1.20
N THR A 140 14.22 -0.84 1.10
CA THR A 140 14.94 -0.32 2.28
C THR A 140 14.74 1.17 2.41
N ALA A 141 13.95 1.64 3.39
CA ALA A 141 13.93 3.04 3.80
C ALA A 141 15.37 3.48 4.05
N LYS A 142 15.86 4.47 3.32
CA LYS A 142 17.20 4.99 3.56
C LYS A 142 17.15 5.65 4.93
N VAL A 143 17.75 5.01 5.91
CA VAL A 143 17.97 5.60 7.23
C VAL A 143 18.92 6.79 7.03
N PRO A 144 18.63 7.98 7.61
CA PRO A 144 19.44 9.18 7.46
C PRO A 144 20.94 8.96 7.69
#